data_AF-A0A661CMV2-F1
#
_entry.id   AF-A0A661CMV2-F1
#
_cell.length_a   1.000
_cell.length_b   1.000
_cell.length_c   1.000
_cell.angle_alpha   90.00
_cell.angle_beta   90.00
_cell.angle_gamma   90.00
#
_symmetry.space_group_name_H-M   'P 1'
#
loop_
_entity.id
_entity.type
_entity.pdbx_description
1 polymer ?
#
loop_
_entity_poly.entity_id
_entity_poly.type
_entity_poly.pdbx_seq_one_letter_code
_entity_poly.pdbx_strand_id
1 'polypeptide(L)'
;MMYTEEQFAEAETDWDLERLYTDLAAAKGKQLTLVEKLHLRGLLCGYSPAEIANQCQKSARGLNVDLCNTLYQYVKTLIGRNNERMNSWHNVRQWLGEAGYQTELATESQFDASVLLNALVNVTNLKVEKNEDEILIDINFRVALKVD
;
A
#
# COMPACT_ATOMS: atom_id res chain seq x y z
N MET A 1 7.81 14.89 21.89
CA MET A 1 7.36 14.98 20.48
C MET A 1 6.03 14.27 20.36
N MET A 2 4.99 14.96 19.87
CA MET A 2 3.67 14.38 19.67
C MET A 2 3.62 13.78 18.27
N TYR A 3 3.58 12.45 18.20
CA TYR A 3 3.12 11.75 17.02
C TYR A 3 1.61 12.02 16.92
N THR A 4 1.16 12.71 15.87
CA THR A 4 -0.27 12.90 15.66
C THR A 4 -0.84 11.68 14.95
N GLU A 5 -1.97 11.18 15.44
CA GLU A 5 -2.70 10.07 14.82
C GLU A 5 -3.19 10.40 13.40
N GLU A 6 -3.08 11.66 12.99
CA GLU A 6 -3.41 12.18 11.67
C GLU A 6 -2.34 11.86 10.61
N GLN A 7 -1.12 11.46 10.99
CA GLN A 7 -0.11 11.06 10.02
C GLN A 7 -0.50 9.74 9.36
N PHE A 8 -0.49 9.71 8.02
CA PHE A 8 -0.86 8.55 7.21
C PHE A 8 -2.33 8.14 7.36
N ALA A 9 -3.22 9.10 7.55
CA ALA A 9 -4.66 8.87 7.70
C ALA A 9 -5.28 8.19 6.45
N GLU A 10 -4.64 8.31 5.29
CA GLU A 10 -5.07 7.65 4.05
C GLU A 10 -5.18 6.13 4.21
N ALA A 11 -4.36 5.53 5.10
CA ALA A 11 -4.42 4.10 5.37
C ALA A 11 -5.79 3.64 5.91
N GLU A 12 -6.55 4.51 6.60
CA GLU A 12 -7.89 4.17 7.11
C GLU A 12 -8.93 4.00 6.00
N THR A 13 -8.65 4.52 4.80
CA THR A 13 -9.56 4.41 3.66
C THR A 13 -9.42 3.04 2.97
N ASP A 14 -8.17 2.61 2.79
CA ASP A 14 -7.84 1.43 1.98
C ASP A 14 -7.65 0.15 2.81
N TRP A 15 -7.59 0.25 4.14
CA TRP A 15 -7.25 -0.88 5.03
C TRP A 15 -8.14 -0.94 6.26
N ASP A 16 -8.49 -2.16 6.66
CA ASP A 16 -9.15 -2.43 7.93
C ASP A 16 -8.13 -2.36 9.08
N LEU A 17 -7.85 -1.13 9.52
CA LEU A 17 -6.86 -0.88 10.58
C LEU A 17 -7.27 -1.45 11.93
N GLU A 18 -8.57 -1.48 12.24
CA GLU A 18 -9.06 -2.02 13.51
C GLU A 18 -8.73 -3.51 13.63
N ARG A 19 -9.05 -4.26 12.57
CA ARG A 19 -8.72 -5.69 12.51
C ARG A 19 -7.22 -5.92 12.47
N LEU A 20 -6.48 -5.15 11.67
CA LEU A 20 -5.01 -5.24 11.61
C LEU A 20 -4.36 -5.01 12.98
N TYR A 21 -4.78 -3.99 13.72
CA TYR A 21 -4.23 -3.71 15.05
C TYR A 21 -4.56 -4.81 16.06
N THR A 22 -5.76 -5.37 15.99
CA THR A 22 -6.17 -6.47 16.85
C THR A 22 -5.36 -7.73 16.56
N ASP A 23 -5.25 -8.10 15.29
CA ASP A 23 -4.58 -9.33 14.88
C ASP A 23 -3.05 -9.23 15.04
N LEU A 24 -2.45 -8.06 14.76
CA LEU A 24 -1.04 -7.82 15.06
C LEU A 24 -0.76 -7.77 16.56
N ALA A 25 -1.70 -7.28 17.39
CA ALA A 25 -1.54 -7.32 18.84
C ALA A 25 -1.57 -8.75 19.37
N ALA A 26 -2.42 -9.61 18.80
CA ALA A 26 -2.43 -11.04 19.09
C ALA A 26 -1.11 -11.71 18.66
N ALA A 27 -0.61 -11.41 17.47
CA ALA A 27 0.67 -11.94 16.97
C ALA A 27 1.88 -11.48 17.82
N LYS A 28 1.87 -10.23 18.27
CA LYS A 28 2.89 -9.67 19.18
C LYS A 28 2.74 -10.17 20.62
N GLY A 29 1.54 -10.61 21.02
CA GLY A 29 1.17 -10.94 22.40
C GLY A 29 0.95 -9.71 23.31
N LYS A 30 0.96 -8.49 22.76
CA LYS A 30 0.73 -7.21 23.47
C LYS A 30 0.16 -6.17 22.50
N GLN A 31 -0.44 -5.12 23.04
CA GLN A 31 -0.94 -4.00 22.22
C GLN A 31 0.20 -3.32 21.42
N LEU A 32 -0.15 -2.84 20.23
CA LEU A 32 0.74 -2.00 19.43
C LEU A 32 0.87 -0.63 20.09
N THR A 33 2.09 -0.17 20.18
CA THR A 33 2.42 1.20 20.57
C THR A 33 1.98 2.18 19.48
N LEU A 34 1.75 3.44 19.86
CA LEU A 34 1.40 4.50 18.91
C LEU A 34 2.42 4.59 17.74
N VAL A 35 3.70 4.41 18.06
CA VAL A 35 4.79 4.42 17.08
C VAL A 35 4.69 3.26 16.10
N GLU A 36 4.39 2.04 16.57
CA GLU A 36 4.20 0.88 15.70
C GLU A 36 2.96 1.05 14.81
N LYS A 37 1.86 1.60 15.34
CA LYS A 37 0.66 1.90 14.55
C LYS A 37 0.97 2.90 13.44
N LEU A 38 1.71 3.95 13.76
CA LEU A 38 2.09 4.99 12.81
C LEU A 38 3.02 4.47 11.71
N HIS A 39 4.04 3.69 12.08
CA HIS A 39 4.91 3.04 11.10
C HIS A 39 4.12 2.07 10.20
N LEU A 40 3.16 1.32 10.74
CA LEU A 40 2.31 0.43 9.95
C LEU A 40 1.50 1.24 8.94
N ARG A 41 0.83 2.31 9.35
CA ARG A 41 0.06 3.17 8.43
C ARG A 41 0.94 3.73 7.31
N GLY A 42 2.15 4.19 7.63
CA GLY A 42 3.12 4.64 6.62
C GLY A 42 3.44 3.56 5.58
N LEU A 43 3.66 2.32 6.01
CA LEU A 43 3.91 1.19 5.09
C LEU A 43 2.67 0.86 4.24
N LEU A 44 1.47 0.92 4.82
CA LEU A 44 0.21 0.62 4.13
C LEU A 44 -0.13 1.69 3.06
N CYS A 45 0.19 2.95 3.33
CA CYS A 45 0.12 4.04 2.35
C CYS A 45 1.17 3.92 1.23
N GLY A 46 2.12 2.99 1.34
CA GLY A 46 3.15 2.75 0.33
C GLY A 46 4.41 3.61 0.48
N TYR A 47 4.61 4.24 1.63
CA TYR A 47 5.86 4.97 1.91
C TYR A 47 6.99 4.01 2.24
N SER A 48 8.19 4.34 1.74
CA SER A 48 9.40 3.62 2.10
C SER A 48 9.83 3.93 3.55
N PRO A 49 10.62 3.06 4.20
CA PRO A 49 11.19 3.35 5.51
C PRO A 49 11.99 4.67 5.57
N ALA A 50 12.61 5.10 4.47
CA ALA A 50 13.32 6.37 4.45
C ALA A 50 12.34 7.57 4.53
N GLU A 51 11.22 7.50 3.81
CA GLU A 51 10.19 8.54 3.82
C GLU A 51 9.46 8.61 5.15
N ILE A 52 9.08 7.46 5.71
CA ILE A 52 8.46 7.38 7.04
C ILE A 52 9.42 7.96 8.10
N ALA A 53 10.72 7.64 8.01
CA ALA A 53 11.70 8.16 8.96
C ALA A 53 11.85 9.69 8.87
N ASN A 54 11.84 10.24 7.65
CA ASN A 54 11.87 11.68 7.44
C ASN A 54 10.65 12.37 8.08
N GLN A 55 9.46 11.80 7.88
CA GLN A 55 8.21 12.34 8.41
C GLN A 55 8.08 12.16 9.94
N CYS A 56 8.72 11.13 10.49
CA CYS A 56 8.84 10.90 11.93
C CYS A 56 10.02 11.66 12.58
N GLN A 57 10.82 12.41 11.81
CA GLN A 57 12.08 13.03 12.25
C GLN A 57 13.05 12.05 12.95
N LYS A 58 13.07 10.80 12.48
CA LYS A 58 13.97 9.73 12.96
C LYS A 58 15.06 9.44 11.94
N SER A 59 16.15 8.82 12.40
CA SER A 59 17.15 8.30 11.46
C SER A 59 16.56 7.13 10.65
N ALA A 60 16.70 7.16 9.33
CA ALA A 60 16.23 6.09 8.44
C ALA A 60 16.84 4.73 8.81
N ARG A 61 18.09 4.72 9.29
CA ARG A 61 18.77 3.51 9.76
C ARG A 61 18.13 2.95 11.03
N GLY A 62 17.80 3.82 11.99
CA GLY A 62 17.11 3.42 13.21
C GLY A 62 15.72 2.86 12.91
N LEU A 63 14.96 3.53 12.04
CA LEU A 63 13.63 3.05 11.66
C LEU A 63 13.68 1.68 10.96
N ASN A 64 14.63 1.47 10.05
CA ASN A 64 14.75 0.18 9.36
C ASN A 64 15.03 -0.97 10.34
N VAL A 65 15.89 -0.73 11.33
CA VAL A 65 16.18 -1.72 12.39
C VAL A 65 14.92 -1.97 13.24
N ASP A 66 14.20 -0.92 13.61
CA ASP A 66 12.95 -1.04 14.36
C ASP A 66 11.92 -1.87 13.58
N LEU A 67 11.69 -1.57 12.29
CA LEU A 67 10.76 -2.30 11.43
C LEU A 67 11.12 -3.78 11.32
N CYS A 68 12.40 -4.09 11.08
CA CYS A 68 12.91 -5.46 10.99
C CYS A 68 12.70 -6.27 12.27
N ASN A 69 12.82 -5.62 13.44
CA ASN A 69 12.70 -6.27 14.74
C ASN A 69 11.26 -6.29 15.28
N THR A 70 10.36 -5.45 14.75
CA THR A 70 8.99 -5.30 15.24
C THR A 70 7.97 -5.68 14.17
N LEU A 71 7.48 -4.71 13.40
CA LEU A 71 6.38 -4.87 12.45
C LEU A 71 6.58 -6.02 11.46
N TYR A 72 7.79 -6.20 10.93
CA TYR A 72 8.06 -7.29 9.99
C TYR A 72 7.93 -8.67 10.65
N GLN A 73 8.31 -8.80 11.93
CA GLN A 73 8.14 -10.06 12.66
C GLN A 73 6.67 -10.32 12.98
N TYR A 74 5.92 -9.28 13.37
CA TYR A 74 4.51 -9.42 13.69
C TYR A 74 3.69 -9.80 12.46
N VAL A 75 3.95 -9.18 11.31
CA VAL A 75 3.30 -9.50 10.03
C VAL A 75 3.66 -10.93 9.59
N LYS A 76 4.92 -11.35 9.71
CA LYS A 76 5.32 -12.73 9.42
C LYS A 76 4.57 -13.75 10.27
N THR A 77 4.45 -13.45 11.57
CA THR A 77 3.75 -14.31 12.53
C THR A 77 2.27 -14.38 12.18
N LEU A 78 1.66 -13.24 11.86
CA LEU A 78 0.26 -13.13 11.50
C LEU A 78 -0.09 -13.93 10.23
N ILE A 79 0.76 -13.86 9.21
CA ILE A 79 0.54 -14.52 7.91
C ILE A 79 1.10 -15.95 7.88
N GLY A 80 1.75 -16.40 8.96
CA GLY A 80 2.36 -17.73 9.05
C GLY A 80 3.61 -17.91 8.15
N ARG A 81 4.21 -16.82 7.67
CA ARG A 81 5.38 -16.81 6.75
C ARG A 81 6.70 -16.57 7.48
N ASN A 82 6.90 -17.24 8.61
CA ASN A 82 8.09 -17.05 9.46
C ASN A 82 9.42 -17.41 8.77
N ASN A 83 9.39 -18.35 7.82
CA ASN A 83 10.56 -18.76 7.05
C ASN A 83 10.87 -17.88 5.83
N GLU A 84 9.98 -16.97 5.44
CA GLU A 84 10.22 -16.10 4.29
C GLU A 84 11.06 -14.88 4.68
N ARG A 85 12.02 -14.56 3.80
CA ARG A 85 12.87 -13.38 3.99
C ARG A 85 12.09 -12.14 3.52
N MET A 86 11.60 -11.36 4.49
CA MET A 86 10.97 -10.06 4.23
C MET A 86 12.08 -9.06 3.88
N ASN A 87 12.37 -8.96 2.58
CA ASN A 87 13.46 -8.13 2.05
C ASN A 87 12.99 -6.75 1.62
N SER A 88 11.69 -6.59 1.39
CA SER A 88 11.10 -5.38 0.85
C SER A 88 9.86 -5.03 1.65
N TRP A 89 9.77 -3.77 2.05
CA TRP A 89 8.60 -3.18 2.70
C TRP A 89 7.34 -3.31 1.83
N HIS A 90 7.49 -3.40 0.50
CA HIS A 90 6.40 -3.72 -0.43
C HIS A 90 5.71 -5.04 -0.11
N ASN A 91 6.43 -6.03 0.42
CA ASN A 91 5.85 -7.33 0.77
C ASN A 91 4.84 -7.20 1.92
N VAL A 92 4.99 -6.21 2.81
CA VAL A 92 4.05 -6.00 3.92
C VAL A 92 2.67 -5.68 3.37
N ARG A 93 2.59 -4.71 2.45
CA ARG A 93 1.34 -4.31 1.81
C ARG A 93 0.74 -5.48 1.04
N GLN A 94 1.54 -6.15 0.23
CA GLN A 94 1.09 -7.30 -0.56
C GLN A 94 0.54 -8.43 0.32
N TRP A 95 1.27 -8.86 1.34
CA TRP A 95 0.87 -9.99 2.18
C TRP A 95 -0.38 -9.69 3.01
N LEU A 96 -0.52 -8.45 3.51
CA LEU A 96 -1.73 -8.04 4.21
C LEU A 96 -2.93 -7.93 3.25
N GLY A 97 -2.69 -7.51 2.00
CA GLY A 97 -3.72 -7.52 0.96
C GLY A 97 -4.19 -8.95 0.63
N GLU A 98 -3.25 -9.88 0.42
CA GLU A 98 -3.52 -11.30 0.18
C GLU A 98 -4.28 -11.97 1.33
N ALA A 99 -4.08 -11.51 2.56
CA ALA A 99 -4.81 -11.99 3.73
C ALA A 99 -6.19 -11.32 3.94
N GLY A 100 -6.59 -10.42 3.04
CA GLY A 100 -7.92 -9.81 3.06
C GLY A 100 -8.08 -8.69 4.09
N TYR A 101 -7.01 -8.00 4.45
CA TYR A 101 -7.08 -6.80 5.31
C TYR A 101 -7.31 -5.51 4.52
N GLN A 102 -7.24 -5.58 3.19
CA GLN A 102 -7.52 -4.45 2.32
C GLN A 102 -9.04 -4.29 2.18
N THR A 103 -9.56 -3.08 2.27
CA THR A 103 -10.99 -2.81 2.12
C THR A 103 -11.44 -3.06 0.68
N GLU A 104 -12.70 -3.47 0.48
CA GLU A 104 -13.22 -3.88 -0.83
C GLU A 104 -13.05 -2.78 -1.91
N LEU A 105 -13.08 -1.50 -1.52
CA LEU A 105 -12.86 -0.36 -2.42
C LEU A 105 -11.45 -0.32 -3.03
N ALA A 106 -10.44 -0.83 -2.34
CA ALA A 106 -9.06 -0.78 -2.81
C ALA A 106 -8.66 -2.04 -3.61
N THR A 107 -9.57 -3.00 -3.79
CA THR A 107 -9.36 -4.23 -4.57
C THR A 107 -9.48 -3.97 -6.09
N GLU A 108 -9.95 -2.79 -6.51
CA GLU A 108 -10.07 -2.42 -7.93
C GLU A 108 -8.73 -2.11 -8.63
N SER A 109 -7.61 -2.10 -7.90
CA SER A 109 -6.27 -1.83 -8.45
C SER A 109 -5.32 -3.03 -8.41
N GLN A 110 -5.81 -4.23 -8.73
CA GLN A 110 -4.94 -5.38 -9.05
C GLN A 110 -4.79 -5.54 -10.56
N PHE A 111 -4.13 -4.59 -11.21
CA PHE A 111 -3.50 -4.87 -12.50
C PHE A 111 -2.09 -5.38 -12.23
N ASP A 112 -1.93 -6.68 -12.45
CA ASP A 112 -0.65 -7.37 -12.37
C ASP A 112 0.33 -6.68 -13.35
N ALA A 113 1.43 -6.10 -12.84
CA ALA A 113 2.38 -5.33 -13.66
C ALA A 113 3.01 -6.19 -14.78
N SER A 114 2.94 -7.52 -14.63
CA SER A 114 3.30 -8.51 -15.65
C SER A 114 2.41 -8.43 -16.90
N VAL A 115 1.13 -8.06 -16.74
CA VAL A 115 0.15 -7.90 -17.82
C VAL A 115 0.37 -6.61 -18.62
N LEU A 116 1.02 -5.60 -18.02
CA LEU A 116 1.30 -4.31 -18.67
C LEU A 116 2.43 -4.36 -19.70
N LEU A 117 3.30 -5.38 -19.68
CA LEU A 117 4.46 -5.45 -20.59
C LEU A 117 4.07 -5.65 -22.07
N ASN A 118 2.85 -6.09 -22.37
CA ASN A 118 2.37 -6.35 -23.73
C ASN A 118 1.04 -5.65 -24.08
N ALA A 119 0.60 -4.68 -23.26
CA ALA A 119 -0.68 -4.02 -23.47
C ALA A 119 -0.67 -3.20 -24.77
N LEU A 120 -1.44 -3.63 -25.76
CA LEU A 120 -1.64 -2.88 -26.98
C LEU A 120 -2.82 -1.92 -26.76
N VAL A 121 -2.52 -0.61 -26.72
CA VAL A 121 -3.53 0.43 -26.54
C VAL A 121 -3.96 0.95 -27.91
N ASN A 122 -5.21 0.68 -28.28
CA ASN A 122 -5.79 1.17 -29.53
C ASN A 122 -6.78 2.29 -29.24
N VAL A 123 -6.55 3.46 -29.84
CA VAL A 123 -7.56 4.52 -29.88
C VAL A 123 -8.62 4.10 -30.89
N THR A 124 -9.85 3.87 -30.41
CA THR A 124 -10.96 3.41 -31.26
C THR A 124 -11.79 4.53 -31.82
N ASN A 125 -11.88 5.64 -31.10
CA ASN A 125 -12.57 6.82 -31.56
C ASN A 125 -11.97 8.05 -30.87
N LEU A 126 -11.67 9.07 -31.66
CA LEU A 126 -11.22 10.38 -31.18
C LEU A 126 -12.14 11.41 -31.80
N LYS A 127 -12.88 12.13 -30.96
CA LYS A 127 -13.75 13.22 -31.38
C LYS A 127 -13.19 14.51 -30.81
N VAL A 128 -12.98 15.48 -31.69
CA VAL A 128 -12.54 16.82 -31.30
C VAL A 128 -13.62 17.78 -31.72
N GLU A 129 -14.21 18.47 -30.75
CA GLU A 129 -15.16 19.55 -30.99
C GLU A 129 -14.57 20.84 -30.48
N LYS A 130 -14.70 21.90 -31.27
CA LYS A 130 -14.27 23.24 -30.89
C LYS A 130 -15.49 24.14 -30.86
N ASN A 131 -15.73 24.75 -29.71
CA ASN A 131 -16.71 25.81 -29.52
C ASN A 131 -15.98 27.17 -29.41
N GLU A 132 -16.72 28.25 -29.19
CA GLU A 132 -16.18 29.62 -29.17
C GLU A 132 -15.12 29.83 -28.06
N ASP A 133 -15.25 29.13 -26.91
CA ASP A 133 -14.37 29.28 -25.74
C ASP A 133 -13.58 28.00 -25.36
N GLU A 134 -13.91 26.83 -25.92
CA GLU A 134 -13.36 25.55 -25.46
C GLU A 134 -13.10 24.54 -26.59
N ILE A 135 -12.14 23.65 -26.37
CA ILE A 135 -11.89 22.47 -27.20
C ILE A 135 -12.21 21.23 -26.36
N LEU A 136 -13.24 20.49 -26.77
CA LEU A 136 -13.62 19.21 -26.18
C LEU A 136 -12.94 18.09 -26.96
N ILE A 137 -12.28 17.18 -26.25
CA ILE A 137 -11.60 16.03 -26.83
C ILE A 137 -12.13 14.77 -26.15
N ASP A 138 -13.00 14.03 -26.85
CA ASP A 138 -13.45 12.70 -26.42
C ASP A 138 -12.52 11.63 -26.98
N ILE A 139 -11.88 10.86 -26.11
CA ILE A 139 -10.99 9.76 -26.49
C ILE A 139 -11.56 8.45 -25.95
N ASN A 140 -11.94 7.56 -26.86
CA ASN A 140 -12.32 6.19 -26.52
C ASN A 140 -11.16 5.26 -26.88
N PHE A 141 -10.57 4.61 -25.89
CA PHE A 141 -9.53 3.60 -26.11
C PHE A 141 -10.04 2.20 -25.75
N ARG A 142 -9.50 1.20 -26.45
CA ARG A 142 -9.62 -0.21 -26.08
C ARG A 142 -8.23 -0.74 -25.76
N VAL A 143 -8.15 -1.50 -24.68
CA VAL A 143 -6.93 -2.20 -24.29
C VAL A 143 -7.15 -3.68 -24.58
N ALA A 144 -6.22 -4.28 -25.32
CA ALA A 144 -6.18 -5.72 -25.53
C ALA A 144 -5.00 -6.29 -24.73
N LEU A 145 -5.30 -7.31 -23.92
CA LEU A 145 -4.32 -8.03 -23.11
C LEU A 145 -4.23 -9.45 -23.65
N LYS A 146 -3.01 -9.91 -23.97
CA LYS A 146 -2.77 -11.33 -24.26
C LYS A 146 -2.53 -12.03 -22.94
N VAL A 147 -3.33 -13.05 -22.68
CA VAL A 147 -3.14 -13.99 -21.56
C VAL A 147 -2.58 -15.27 -22.17
N ASP A 148 -1.35 -15.63 -21.81
CA ASP A 148 -0.69 -16.89 -22.17
C ASP A 148 -1.17 -18.05 -21.29
#